data_AF-A0A811JTC4-F1
#
_entry.id   AF-A0A811JTC4-F1
#
_cell.length_a   1.000
_cell.length_b   1.000
_cell.length_c   1.000
_cell.angle_alpha   90.00
_cell.angle_beta   90.00
_cell.angle_gamma   90.00
#
_symmetry.space_group_name_H-M   'P 1'
#
loop_
_entity.id
_entity.type
_entity.pdbx_description
1 polymer ?
#
loop_
_entity_poly.entity_id
_entity_poly.type
_entity_poly.pdbx_seq_one_letter_code
_entity_poly.pdbx_strand_id
1 'polypeptide(L)'
;MARFLLLFVLLPLIVSPDLAELPVCGLYQACASRLSVFPLKSTDTVFEDDVSSGQGSGTHISEPIYDEFVTAVTPFDFEAEPRSTDTRLCRCEGETDDEPSCSFDSSDNVLTIDSTVSLSLCKPVKDTVHSKCFGRRHFVTIIGQLDDNGGLTNITETHVPCTCDSYSRVATEPWTEGFVLSYRCIQD
;
A
#
# COMPACT_ATOMS: atom_id res chain seq x y z
N MET A 1 27.42 13.65 51.64
CA MET A 1 27.99 13.63 50.27
C MET A 1 27.66 12.28 49.67
N ALA A 2 26.76 12.27 48.69
CA ALA A 2 26.15 11.08 48.11
C ALA A 2 27.13 10.32 47.20
N ARG A 3 27.20 8.99 47.35
CA ARG A 3 27.88 8.10 46.39
C ARG A 3 26.85 7.70 45.33
N PHE A 4 27.10 8.15 44.11
CA PHE A 4 26.28 7.92 42.93
C PHE A 4 26.46 6.46 42.47
N LEU A 5 25.37 5.70 42.46
CA LEU A 5 25.29 4.33 41.95
C LEU A 5 25.21 4.39 40.42
N LEU A 6 26.27 3.93 39.75
CA LEU A 6 26.36 3.87 38.29
C LEU A 6 25.73 2.55 37.82
N LEU A 7 24.41 2.56 37.62
CA LEU A 7 23.68 1.48 36.95
C LEU A 7 23.93 1.61 35.44
N PHE A 8 24.76 0.72 34.92
CA PHE A 8 24.94 0.49 33.48
C PHE A 8 23.62 -0.05 32.92
N VAL A 9 22.82 0.82 32.31
CA VAL A 9 21.62 0.44 31.58
C VAL A 9 22.07 -0.15 30.24
N LEU A 10 22.07 -1.49 30.15
CA LEU A 10 22.17 -2.22 28.88
C LEU A 10 20.87 -2.00 28.10
N LEU A 11 20.86 -0.99 27.23
CA LEU A 11 19.82 -0.85 26.20
C LEU A 11 20.06 -1.95 25.15
N PRO A 12 19.07 -2.80 24.82
CA PRO A 12 19.20 -3.69 23.68
C PRO A 12 19.24 -2.81 22.42
N LEU A 13 20.33 -2.87 21.67
CA LEU A 13 20.36 -2.32 20.33
C LEU A 13 19.29 -3.05 19.51
N ILE A 14 18.31 -2.29 19.06
CA ILE A 14 17.32 -2.74 18.08
C ILE A 14 18.13 -3.03 16.81
N VAL A 15 18.36 -4.32 16.52
CA VAL A 15 18.99 -4.78 15.29
C VAL A 15 17.96 -4.60 14.18
N SER A 16 18.15 -3.57 13.35
CA SER A 16 17.46 -3.50 12.07
C SER A 16 17.90 -4.70 11.22
N PRO A 17 17.00 -5.34 10.45
CA PRO A 17 17.38 -6.40 9.53
C PRO A 17 18.44 -5.84 8.56
N ASP A 18 19.57 -6.55 8.48
CA ASP A 18 20.70 -6.15 7.65
C ASP A 18 20.29 -6.28 6.17
N LEU A 19 20.53 -5.24 5.36
CA LEU A 19 20.23 -5.23 3.93
C LEU A 19 20.84 -6.45 3.22
N ALA A 20 21.93 -6.99 3.78
CA ALA A 20 22.62 -8.19 3.32
C ALA A 20 21.78 -9.49 3.39
N GLU A 21 20.78 -9.58 4.27
CA GLU A 21 19.95 -10.79 4.42
C GLU A 21 18.82 -10.89 3.38
N LEU A 22 18.53 -9.80 2.67
CA LEU A 22 17.46 -9.78 1.68
C LEU A 22 17.87 -10.47 0.36
N PRO A 23 16.93 -11.18 -0.29
CA PRO A 23 17.16 -11.75 -1.61
C PRO A 23 17.38 -10.64 -2.64
N VAL A 24 18.10 -10.95 -3.72
CA VAL A 24 18.26 -10.03 -4.85
C VAL A 24 16.95 -9.96 -5.64
N CYS A 25 16.51 -8.75 -5.99
CA CYS A 25 15.27 -8.54 -6.71
C CYS A 25 15.26 -9.22 -8.10
N GLY A 26 14.14 -9.86 -8.43
CA GLY A 26 13.86 -10.30 -9.80
C GLY A 26 13.58 -9.12 -10.74
N LEU A 27 13.60 -9.38 -12.06
CA LEU A 27 13.44 -8.35 -13.09
C LEU A 27 12.14 -7.54 -12.97
N TYR A 28 11.04 -8.20 -12.62
CA TYR A 28 9.71 -7.59 -12.51
C TYR A 28 9.24 -7.48 -11.06
N GLN A 29 10.16 -7.46 -10.11
CA GLN A 29 9.85 -7.41 -8.68
C GLN A 29 10.11 -6.01 -8.15
N ALA A 30 9.18 -5.48 -7.36
CA ALA A 30 9.41 -4.26 -6.60
C ALA A 30 10.39 -4.53 -5.45
N CYS A 31 11.33 -3.62 -5.25
CA CYS A 31 12.34 -3.70 -4.21
C CYS A 31 11.83 -3.20 -2.85
N ALA A 32 10.84 -2.31 -2.87
CA ALA A 32 10.13 -1.82 -1.69
C ALA A 32 8.66 -1.58 -2.01
N SER A 33 7.85 -1.61 -0.95
CA SER A 33 6.42 -1.26 -1.00
C SER A 33 6.12 -0.19 0.03
N ARG A 34 5.15 0.67 -0.27
CA ARG A 34 4.59 1.68 0.62
C ARG A 34 3.10 1.43 0.74
N LEU A 35 2.66 1.18 1.97
CA LEU A 35 1.25 1.06 2.32
C LEU A 35 0.80 2.34 3.02
N SER A 36 -0.22 2.99 2.47
CA SER A 36 -0.76 4.26 2.93
C SER A 36 -2.16 4.07 3.49
N VAL A 37 -2.34 4.44 4.77
CA VAL A 37 -3.62 4.37 5.47
C VAL A 37 -4.15 5.79 5.68
N PHE A 38 -5.34 6.06 5.15
CA PHE A 38 -5.98 7.37 5.25
C PHE A 38 -6.85 7.46 6.50
N PRO A 39 -6.93 8.63 7.13
CA PRO A 39 -7.84 8.86 8.24
C PRO A 39 -9.30 8.80 7.77
N LEU A 40 -10.21 8.61 8.73
CA LEU A 40 -11.64 8.72 8.47
C LEU A 40 -12.02 10.20 8.27
N LYS A 41 -12.96 10.47 7.35
CA LYS A 41 -13.60 11.78 7.25
C LYS A 41 -14.30 12.07 8.58
N SER A 42 -14.04 13.23 9.17
CA SER A 42 -14.77 13.65 10.36
C SER A 42 -16.25 13.80 10.01
N THR A 43 -17.11 13.32 10.90
CA THR A 43 -18.59 13.33 10.76
C THR A 43 -19.19 14.73 10.57
N ASP A 44 -18.39 15.78 10.77
CA ASP A 44 -18.81 17.17 10.59
C ASP A 44 -18.96 17.60 9.12
N THR A 45 -18.47 16.79 8.18
CA THR A 45 -18.56 17.08 6.73
C THR A 45 -19.69 16.32 6.01
N VAL A 46 -20.51 15.55 6.74
CA VAL A 46 -21.60 14.73 6.17
C VAL A 46 -22.95 15.47 6.13
N PHE A 47 -23.02 16.73 6.58
CA PHE A 47 -24.26 17.51 6.58
C PHE A 47 -24.10 18.89 5.93
N GLU A 48 -23.57 18.93 4.72
CA GLU A 48 -23.84 20.05 3.80
C GLU A 48 -24.46 19.49 2.52
N ASP A 49 -25.69 18.98 2.65
CA ASP A 49 -26.79 19.31 1.75
C ASP A 49 -28.11 18.76 2.32
N ASP A 50 -29.00 19.69 2.66
CA ASP A 50 -30.45 19.60 2.78
C ASP A 50 -31.09 18.33 3.36
N VAL A 51 -31.36 18.32 4.68
CA VAL A 51 -32.74 18.42 5.21
C VAL A 51 -32.75 18.58 6.73
N SER A 52 -33.33 19.70 7.16
CA SER A 52 -33.83 19.92 8.52
C SER A 52 -34.88 18.87 8.89
N SER A 53 -34.66 18.12 9.99
CA SER A 53 -35.64 17.78 11.06
C SER A 53 -35.20 16.56 11.87
N GLY A 54 -35.26 16.64 13.19
CA GLY A 54 -35.63 15.49 14.03
C GLY A 54 -34.53 14.82 14.85
N GLN A 55 -34.51 15.20 16.12
CA GLN A 55 -33.87 14.55 17.26
C GLN A 55 -34.22 13.05 17.39
N GLY A 56 -33.24 12.14 17.59
CA GLY A 56 -33.51 10.73 17.88
C GLY A 56 -32.27 9.85 18.03
N SER A 57 -32.01 9.39 19.26
CA SER A 57 -30.99 8.40 19.62
C SER A 57 -31.37 7.00 19.13
N GLY A 58 -30.47 6.26 18.49
CA GLY A 58 -30.66 4.82 18.25
C GLY A 58 -29.92 4.28 17.03
N THR A 59 -29.03 3.32 17.27
CA THR A 59 -28.48 2.38 16.30
C THR A 59 -29.58 1.74 15.45
N HIS A 60 -29.65 2.08 14.16
CA HIS A 60 -30.30 1.25 13.16
C HIS A 60 -29.65 1.54 11.80
N ILE A 61 -28.74 0.65 11.39
CA ILE A 61 -28.30 0.54 10.00
C ILE A 61 -29.52 0.02 9.25
N SER A 62 -30.30 0.91 8.66
CA SER A 62 -31.40 0.53 7.76
C SER A 62 -30.78 0.02 6.45
N GLU A 63 -31.23 -1.16 6.05
CA GLU A 63 -30.87 -1.99 4.89
C GLU A 63 -30.78 -1.21 3.55
N PRO A 64 -30.06 -1.76 2.55
CA PRO A 64 -29.56 -0.97 1.43
C PRO A 64 -30.67 -0.64 0.43
N ILE A 65 -30.83 0.64 0.12
CA ILE A 65 -31.62 1.10 -1.01
C ILE A 65 -30.78 0.85 -2.27
N TYR A 66 -31.19 -0.14 -3.07
CA TYR A 66 -30.69 -0.32 -4.42
C TYR A 66 -31.29 0.78 -5.29
N ASP A 67 -30.50 1.82 -5.53
CA ASP A 67 -30.61 2.68 -6.69
C ASP A 67 -29.19 2.81 -7.25
N GLU A 68 -29.02 2.55 -8.54
CA GLU A 68 -27.74 2.31 -9.22
C GLU A 68 -26.80 3.53 -9.35
N PHE A 69 -26.96 4.50 -8.44
CA PHE A 69 -26.22 5.77 -8.43
C PHE A 69 -25.76 6.23 -7.03
N VAL A 70 -25.84 5.37 -6.00
CA VAL A 70 -25.16 5.70 -4.73
C VAL A 70 -23.68 5.41 -4.92
N THR A 71 -22.92 6.43 -5.30
CA THR A 71 -21.46 6.41 -5.18
C THR A 71 -21.15 5.96 -3.75
N ALA A 72 -20.55 4.79 -3.58
CA ALA A 72 -20.22 4.28 -2.26
C ALA A 72 -19.33 5.32 -1.57
N VAL A 73 -19.90 6.10 -0.66
CA VAL A 73 -19.18 7.14 0.05
C VAL A 73 -18.17 6.42 0.92
N THR A 74 -16.90 6.48 0.51
CA THR A 74 -15.82 5.89 1.28
C THR A 74 -15.69 6.67 2.59
N PRO A 75 -15.63 6.01 3.75
CA PRO A 75 -15.50 6.71 5.02
C PRO A 75 -14.11 7.34 5.20
N PHE A 76 -13.17 7.05 4.30
CA PHE A 76 -11.80 7.56 4.31
C PHE A 76 -11.68 8.92 3.62
N ASP A 77 -10.83 9.77 4.18
CA ASP A 77 -10.43 11.05 3.60
C ASP A 77 -9.14 10.87 2.78
N PHE A 78 -9.29 10.67 1.48
CA PHE A 78 -8.16 10.52 0.56
C PHE A 78 -7.42 11.84 0.26
N GLU A 79 -7.97 12.98 0.67
CA GLU A 79 -7.32 14.29 0.53
C GLU A 79 -6.42 14.61 1.73
N ALA A 80 -6.61 13.92 2.86
CA ALA A 80 -5.77 14.06 4.04
C ALA A 80 -4.43 13.34 3.90
N GLU A 81 -3.42 13.79 4.65
CA GLU A 81 -2.09 13.17 4.63
C GLU A 81 -2.13 11.73 5.20
N PRO A 82 -1.78 10.70 4.40
CA PRO A 82 -1.88 9.33 4.84
C PRO A 82 -0.74 8.95 5.76
N ARG A 83 -1.02 8.04 6.71
CA ARG A 83 0.03 7.35 7.44
C ARG A 83 0.63 6.27 6.54
N SER A 84 1.86 6.49 6.08
CA SER A 84 2.56 5.58 5.18
C SER A 84 3.56 4.70 5.93
N THR A 85 3.64 3.42 5.54
CA THR A 85 4.63 2.46 6.06
C THR A 85 5.39 1.85 4.90
N ASP A 86 6.71 2.00 4.91
CA ASP A 86 7.59 1.48 3.88
C ASP A 86 8.18 0.14 4.32
N THR A 87 8.08 -0.86 3.44
CA THR A 87 8.61 -2.21 3.67
C THR A 87 9.58 -2.57 2.56
N ARG A 88 10.78 -3.02 2.95
CA ARG A 88 11.78 -3.54 2.02
C ARG A 88 11.49 -5.00 1.66
N LEU A 89 11.44 -5.31 0.37
CA LEU A 89 11.08 -6.65 -0.13
C LEU A 89 12.31 -7.43 -0.62
N CYS A 90 13.23 -6.74 -1.28
CA CYS A 90 14.47 -7.32 -1.81
C CYS A 90 15.54 -6.23 -2.00
N ARG A 91 16.79 -6.65 -2.19
CA ARG A 91 17.92 -5.75 -2.49
C ARG A 91 18.17 -5.66 -3.98
N CYS A 92 18.49 -4.47 -4.46
CA CYS A 92 18.81 -4.26 -5.86
C CYS A 92 20.25 -4.70 -6.16
N GLU A 93 20.49 -5.15 -7.39
CA GLU A 93 21.84 -5.55 -7.80
C GLU A 93 22.77 -4.32 -7.81
N GLY A 94 23.87 -4.40 -7.05
CA GLY A 94 24.85 -3.31 -6.94
C GLY A 94 24.47 -2.18 -5.99
N GLU A 95 23.36 -2.30 -5.26
CA GLU A 95 22.98 -1.32 -4.23
C GLU A 95 23.97 -1.32 -3.06
N THR A 96 24.33 -0.12 -2.64
CA THR A 96 25.12 0.16 -1.44
C THR A 96 24.36 1.14 -0.56
N ASP A 97 24.71 1.21 0.73
CA ASP A 97 24.05 2.13 1.67
C ASP A 97 24.19 3.61 1.26
N ASP A 98 25.23 3.94 0.49
CA ASP A 98 25.50 5.31 0.01
C ASP A 98 24.70 5.67 -1.25
N GLU A 99 24.30 4.69 -2.06
CA GLU A 99 23.54 4.88 -3.31
C GLU A 99 22.30 3.94 -3.34
N PRO A 100 21.26 4.25 -2.53
CA PRO A 100 20.06 3.45 -2.47
C PRO A 100 19.28 3.57 -3.78
N SER A 101 19.41 2.57 -4.64
CA SER A 101 18.65 2.49 -5.91
C SER A 101 17.15 2.25 -5.70
N CYS A 102 16.79 1.73 -4.53
CA CYS A 102 15.42 1.47 -4.16
C CYS A 102 14.93 2.47 -3.13
N SER A 103 14.29 3.51 -3.63
CA SER A 103 13.73 4.60 -2.84
C SER A 103 12.46 5.12 -3.52
N PHE A 104 11.53 5.61 -2.71
CA PHE A 104 10.34 6.33 -3.16
C PHE A 104 10.59 7.80 -3.51
N ASP A 105 11.80 8.32 -3.28
CA ASP A 105 12.15 9.71 -3.58
C ASP A 105 12.29 9.96 -5.10
N SER A 106 12.66 8.93 -5.85
CA SER A 106 12.77 8.98 -7.31
C SER A 106 11.46 8.53 -7.94
N SER A 107 10.60 9.49 -8.29
CA SER A 107 9.27 9.21 -8.88
C SER A 107 9.32 8.35 -10.14
N ASP A 108 10.41 8.40 -10.92
CA ASP A 108 10.61 7.55 -12.10
C ASP A 108 10.71 6.06 -11.75
N ASN A 109 11.09 5.71 -10.52
CA ASN A 109 11.18 4.34 -10.03
C ASN A 109 9.89 3.88 -9.33
N VAL A 110 8.95 4.80 -9.08
CA VAL A 110 7.73 4.54 -8.31
C VAL A 110 6.58 4.19 -9.25
N LEU A 111 5.92 3.08 -8.96
CA LEU A 111 4.68 2.66 -9.56
C LEU A 111 3.55 2.71 -8.52
N THR A 112 2.59 3.60 -8.73
CA THR A 112 1.38 3.69 -7.89
C THR A 112 0.32 2.73 -8.42
N ILE A 113 -0.12 1.80 -7.58
CA ILE A 113 -1.15 0.81 -7.93
C ILE A 113 -2.53 1.39 -7.66
N ASP A 114 -2.72 1.93 -6.47
CA ASP A 114 -3.90 2.71 -6.07
C ASP A 114 -3.49 3.75 -5.02
N SER A 115 -4.47 4.44 -4.42
CA SER A 115 -4.21 5.46 -3.40
C SER A 115 -3.50 4.91 -2.15
N THR A 116 -3.65 3.62 -1.87
CA THR A 116 -3.13 2.95 -0.67
C THR A 116 -1.83 2.19 -0.90
N VAL A 117 -1.51 1.84 -2.15
CA VAL A 117 -0.34 1.02 -2.48
C VAL A 117 0.54 1.68 -3.53
N SER A 118 1.80 1.88 -3.16
CA SER A 118 2.87 2.26 -4.09
C SER A 118 4.05 1.30 -4.01
N LEU A 119 4.68 1.05 -5.15
CA LEU A 119 5.80 0.11 -5.30
C LEU A 119 7.02 0.86 -5.84
N SER A 120 8.21 0.59 -5.32
CA SER A 120 9.47 1.09 -5.86
C SER A 120 10.17 -0.04 -6.61
N LEU A 121 10.69 0.23 -7.81
CA LEU A 121 11.56 -0.67 -8.56
C LEU A 121 13.03 -0.25 -8.39
N CYS A 122 13.95 -1.16 -8.71
CA CYS A 122 15.40 -0.89 -8.66
C CYS A 122 15.90 0.07 -9.74
N LYS A 123 15.11 0.25 -10.81
CA LYS A 123 15.42 1.07 -11.97
C LYS A 123 14.15 1.81 -12.36
N PRO A 124 14.26 2.85 -13.22
CA PRO A 124 13.08 3.54 -13.72
C PRO A 124 12.05 2.56 -14.28
N VAL A 125 10.78 2.80 -13.96
CA VAL A 125 9.65 1.95 -14.38
C VAL A 125 9.64 1.77 -15.90
N LYS A 126 9.93 2.85 -16.64
CA LYS A 126 10.00 2.86 -18.11
C LYS A 126 11.12 1.98 -18.68
N ASP A 127 12.20 1.80 -17.93
CA ASP A 127 13.37 1.01 -18.33
C ASP A 127 13.22 -0.47 -17.94
N THR A 128 12.39 -0.75 -16.93
CA THR A 128 12.17 -2.11 -16.42
C THR A 128 10.95 -2.77 -17.07
N VAL A 129 9.88 -1.99 -17.27
CA VAL A 129 8.58 -2.49 -17.72
C VAL A 129 8.15 -1.74 -18.98
N HIS A 130 8.34 -2.38 -20.13
CA HIS A 130 8.05 -1.79 -21.43
C HIS A 130 6.64 -2.11 -21.96
N SER A 131 5.91 -3.01 -21.30
CA SER A 131 4.60 -3.46 -21.76
C SER A 131 3.47 -2.80 -20.98
N LYS A 132 2.41 -2.37 -21.67
CA LYS A 132 1.16 -1.98 -21.02
C LYS A 132 0.34 -3.23 -20.68
N CYS A 133 -0.39 -3.24 -19.55
CA CYS A 133 -1.20 -4.40 -19.19
C CYS A 133 -2.46 -4.50 -20.08
N PHE A 134 -2.33 -5.18 -21.23
CA PHE A 134 -3.44 -5.39 -22.16
C PHE A 134 -3.84 -6.86 -22.25
N GLY A 135 -5.14 -7.14 -22.32
CA GLY A 135 -5.68 -8.47 -22.54
C GLY A 135 -5.84 -9.30 -21.26
N ARG A 136 -6.03 -10.63 -21.42
CA ARG A 136 -6.50 -11.51 -20.34
C ARG A 136 -5.41 -12.09 -19.43
N ARG A 137 -4.13 -11.86 -19.72
CA ARG A 137 -3.00 -12.53 -19.04
C ARG A 137 -1.96 -11.58 -18.45
N HIS A 138 -2.18 -10.27 -18.58
CA HIS A 138 -1.24 -9.25 -18.12
C HIS A 138 -1.81 -8.62 -16.86
N PHE A 139 -1.41 -9.16 -15.71
CA PHE A 139 -1.80 -8.65 -14.39
C PHE A 139 -0.55 -8.22 -13.63
N VAL A 140 -0.71 -7.16 -12.85
CA VAL A 140 0.20 -6.90 -11.74
C VAL A 140 -0.29 -7.72 -10.56
N THR A 141 0.62 -8.43 -9.91
CA THR A 141 0.31 -9.32 -8.80
C THR A 141 1.01 -8.83 -7.54
N ILE A 142 0.26 -8.74 -6.45
CA ILE A 142 0.76 -8.38 -5.12
C ILE A 142 0.38 -9.50 -4.16
N ILE A 143 1.37 -10.05 -3.46
CA ILE A 143 1.17 -11.09 -2.46
C ILE A 143 1.36 -10.46 -1.09
N GLY A 144 0.44 -10.72 -0.17
CA GLY A 144 0.45 -10.07 1.13
C GLY A 144 -0.64 -10.53 2.07
N GLN A 145 -0.71 -9.85 3.21
CA GLN A 145 -1.72 -10.07 4.24
C GLN A 145 -2.84 -9.04 4.12
N LEU A 146 -4.06 -9.47 4.42
CA LEU A 146 -5.26 -8.64 4.43
C LEU A 146 -5.79 -8.50 5.85
N ASP A 147 -6.42 -7.37 6.15
CA ASP A 147 -7.26 -7.22 7.33
C ASP A 147 -8.65 -7.84 7.12
N ASP A 148 -9.47 -7.82 8.17
CA ASP A 148 -10.84 -8.34 8.15
C ASP A 148 -11.75 -7.62 7.14
N ASN A 149 -11.38 -6.41 6.71
CA ASN A 149 -12.11 -5.61 5.73
C ASN A 149 -11.59 -5.82 4.29
N GLY A 150 -10.57 -6.66 4.10
CA GLY A 150 -9.96 -6.95 2.80
C GLY A 150 -8.97 -5.89 2.29
N GLY A 151 -8.48 -5.01 3.17
CA GLY A 151 -7.41 -4.05 2.92
C GLY A 151 -6.03 -4.66 3.16
N LEU A 152 -5.03 -4.24 2.39
CA LEU A 152 -3.64 -4.72 2.51
C LEU A 152 -2.98 -4.18 3.79
N THR A 153 -2.43 -5.08 4.60
CA THR A 153 -1.70 -4.74 5.84
C THR A 153 -0.20 -4.98 5.73
N ASN A 154 0.20 -5.90 4.84
CA ASN A 154 1.60 -6.22 4.57
C ASN A 154 1.74 -6.73 3.13
N ILE A 155 2.84 -6.41 2.48
CA ILE A 155 3.21 -6.95 1.17
C ILE A 155 4.51 -7.74 1.34
N THR A 156 4.51 -8.98 0.88
CA THR A 156 5.67 -9.89 0.95
C THR A 156 6.36 -10.04 -0.39
N GLU A 157 5.59 -10.10 -1.47
CA GLU A 157 6.12 -10.31 -2.83
C GLU A 157 5.28 -9.56 -3.86
N THR A 158 5.92 -9.18 -4.96
CA THR A 158 5.27 -8.50 -6.08
C THR A 158 5.76 -9.03 -7.42
N HIS A 159 4.88 -8.99 -8.41
CA HIS A 159 5.22 -9.27 -9.79
C HIS A 159 4.55 -8.23 -10.70
N VAL A 160 5.36 -7.41 -11.36
CA VAL A 160 4.96 -6.24 -12.15
C VAL A 160 5.45 -6.40 -13.60
N PRO A 161 4.84 -7.30 -14.39
CA PRO A 161 5.28 -7.56 -15.76
C PRO A 161 4.84 -6.47 -16.76
N CYS A 162 3.95 -5.57 -16.34
CA CYS A 162 3.33 -4.57 -17.19
C CYS A 162 2.88 -3.33 -16.39
N THR A 163 2.68 -2.19 -17.08
CA THR A 163 2.27 -0.92 -16.49
C THR A 163 0.94 -0.39 -17.01
N CYS A 164 0.28 0.47 -16.22
CA CYS A 164 -0.96 1.16 -16.54
C CYS A 164 -0.95 2.58 -16.00
N ASP A 165 -1.78 3.45 -16.56
CA ASP A 165 -2.03 4.78 -16.00
C ASP A 165 -2.94 4.70 -14.76
N SER A 166 -3.81 3.69 -14.68
CA SER A 166 -4.64 3.38 -13.51
C SER A 166 -4.95 1.89 -13.44
N TYR A 167 -4.97 1.35 -12.22
CA TYR A 167 -5.22 -0.07 -11.96
C TYR A 167 -6.56 -0.29 -11.24
N SER A 168 -7.13 -1.48 -11.44
CA SER A 168 -8.26 -1.98 -10.66
C SER A 168 -7.98 -3.40 -10.21
N ARG A 169 -8.24 -3.67 -8.92
CA ARG A 169 -8.17 -5.01 -8.34
C ARG A 169 -9.29 -5.86 -8.93
N VAL A 170 -8.93 -7.00 -9.52
CA VAL A 170 -9.88 -7.92 -10.19
C VAL A 170 -10.06 -9.25 -9.51
N ALA A 171 -9.07 -9.69 -8.75
CA ALA A 171 -9.13 -10.94 -8.03
C ALA A 171 -8.33 -10.84 -6.74
N THR A 172 -8.85 -11.52 -5.72
CA THR A 172 -8.17 -11.80 -4.47
C THR A 172 -8.29 -13.29 -4.24
N GLU A 173 -7.17 -14.01 -4.21
CA GLU A 173 -7.14 -15.46 -4.10
C GLU A 173 -6.29 -15.88 -2.88
N PRO A 174 -6.67 -16.93 -2.14
CA PRO A 174 -5.81 -17.45 -1.07
C PRO A 174 -4.46 -17.92 -1.61
N TRP A 175 -3.40 -17.66 -0.86
CA TRP A 175 -2.03 -18.11 -1.13
C TRP A 175 -1.43 -18.80 0.09
N THR A 176 -0.29 -19.47 -0.09
CA THR A 176 0.36 -20.23 1.00
C THR A 176 0.61 -19.38 2.25
N GLU A 177 0.93 -18.11 2.06
CA GLU A 177 1.27 -17.17 3.14
C GLU A 177 0.45 -15.87 3.04
N GLY A 178 -0.86 -15.99 2.82
CA GLY A 178 -1.78 -14.85 2.79
C GLY A 178 -2.67 -14.87 1.56
N PHE A 179 -2.65 -13.79 0.79
CA PHE A 179 -3.49 -13.60 -0.38
C PHE A 179 -2.69 -13.08 -1.57
N VAL A 180 -3.09 -13.52 -2.76
CA VAL A 180 -2.65 -12.98 -4.04
C VAL A 180 -3.72 -12.02 -4.55
N LEU A 181 -3.33 -10.77 -4.77
CA LEU A 181 -4.16 -9.73 -5.32
C LEU A 181 -3.72 -9.44 -6.75
N SER A 182 -4.64 -9.59 -7.69
CA SER A 182 -4.39 -9.34 -9.11
C SER A 182 -5.01 -8.02 -9.54
N TYR A 183 -4.23 -7.21 -10.26
CA TYR A 183 -4.61 -5.90 -10.76
C TYR A 183 -4.50 -5.86 -12.28
N ARG A 184 -5.45 -5.18 -12.94
CA ARG A 184 -5.44 -4.91 -14.38
C ARG A 184 -5.54 -3.41 -14.66
N CYS A 185 -5.22 -2.98 -15.88
CA CYS A 185 -5.55 -1.62 -16.32
C CYS A 185 -7.07 -1.40 -16.30
N ILE A 186 -7.50 -0.24 -15.80
CA ILE A 186 -8.82 0.28 -16.13
C ILE A 186 -8.75 0.72 -17.61
N GLN A 187 -9.57 0.12 -18.47
CA GLN A 187 -9.76 0.64 -19.82
C GLN A 187 -10.77 1.78 -19.72
N ASP A 188 -10.38 2.96 -20.19
CA ASP A 188 -11.33 3.96 -20.68
C ASP A 188 -11.99 3.48 -21.98
#